data_AF-A0A945NF86-F1
#
_entry.id   AF-A0A945NF86-F1
#
_cell.length_a   1.000
_cell.length_b   1.000
_cell.length_c   1.000
_cell.angle_alpha   90.00
_cell.angle_beta   90.00
_cell.angle_gamma   90.00
#
_symmetry.space_group_name_H-M   'P 1'
#
loop_
_entity.id
_entity.type
_entity.pdbx_description
1 polymer ?
#
loop_
_entity_poly.entity_id
_entity_poly.type
_entity_poly.pdbx_seq_one_letter_code
_entity_poly.pdbx_strand_id
1 'polypeptide(L)'
;MKKFNKSLITYLFITGTIFCQKILIPMDQTQNDHLKSYGIAFYALKRNINVEWLLNFQGGAFLIEAQSSIKTECKIRGVSYIEINNEIVDIYSTIEKNNMDIVILEKAPKIAIYTPPNKQPWDDAVTLALTYAEVDYETLWDEEVLNNGLEDYDWLHLHHEDFTGQYGKFYRNYHNAPWYVEQKNRFELLAKKYGIVSVHEEKKTISRIIKNYISNGGFLFAMCSATDSYDIALSLEDIDGVHSVFDGTPADKNLAKKIDFSKTLAFKDFSIYSDPMVYEFSDIDYPPSHNPITRGAEADY
;
A
#
# COMPACT_ATOMS: atom_id res chain seq x y z
N MET A 1 16.43 -65.91 50.62
CA MET A 1 15.50 -65.14 49.75
C MET A 1 15.41 -63.73 50.33
N LYS A 2 15.70 -62.59 49.69
CA LYS A 2 15.90 -62.17 48.29
C LYS A 2 16.90 -60.98 48.31
N LYS A 3 17.91 -60.99 47.44
CA LYS A 3 18.76 -59.80 47.15
C LYS A 3 17.96 -58.85 46.26
N PHE A 4 17.75 -57.61 46.68
CA PHE A 4 17.19 -56.56 45.83
C PHE A 4 18.34 -55.86 45.09
N ASN A 5 18.50 -56.19 43.81
CA ASN A 5 19.34 -55.43 42.89
C ASN A 5 18.63 -54.10 42.57
N LYS A 6 19.14 -52.98 43.07
CA LYS A 6 18.77 -51.65 42.58
C LYS A 6 19.46 -51.44 41.23
N SER A 7 18.76 -51.75 40.15
CA SER A 7 19.15 -51.30 38.81
C SER A 7 18.86 -49.80 38.72
N LEU A 8 19.93 -49.00 38.70
CA LEU A 8 19.86 -47.55 38.50
C LEU A 8 19.64 -47.32 36.99
N ILE A 9 18.39 -47.10 36.58
CA ILE A 9 18.05 -46.72 35.20
C ILE A 9 18.29 -45.22 35.07
N THR A 10 19.44 -44.85 34.51
CA THR A 10 19.76 -43.47 34.13
C THR A 10 18.99 -43.13 32.86
N TYR A 11 17.92 -42.34 32.96
CA TYR A 11 17.23 -41.75 31.81
C TYR A 11 18.11 -40.65 31.23
N LEU A 12 18.88 -40.96 30.19
CA LEU A 12 19.62 -39.98 29.42
C LEU A 12 18.60 -39.20 28.55
N PHE A 13 18.13 -38.06 29.04
CA PHE A 13 17.41 -37.09 28.21
C PHE A 13 18.39 -36.52 27.20
N ILE A 14 18.45 -37.12 26.01
CA ILE A 14 19.10 -36.50 24.84
C ILE A 14 18.17 -35.37 24.41
N THR A 15 18.37 -34.18 24.98
CA THR A 15 17.82 -32.95 24.41
C THR A 15 18.60 -32.67 23.13
N GLY A 16 18.15 -33.25 22.02
CA GLY A 16 18.64 -32.87 20.70
C GLY A 16 18.35 -31.39 20.52
N THR A 17 19.39 -30.58 20.33
CA THR A 17 19.24 -29.23 19.82
C THR A 17 18.69 -29.35 18.42
N ILE A 18 17.37 -29.17 18.27
CA ILE A 18 16.76 -29.00 16.96
C ILE A 18 17.28 -27.65 16.47
N PHE A 19 18.30 -27.65 15.63
CA PHE A 19 18.66 -26.47 14.89
C PHE A 19 17.47 -26.17 13.97
N CYS A 20 16.81 -25.05 14.24
CA CYS A 20 15.80 -24.50 13.35
C CYS A 20 16.50 -24.15 12.03
N GLN A 21 16.36 -25.03 11.04
CA GLN A 21 16.79 -24.73 9.68
C GLN A 21 15.89 -23.61 9.17
N LYS A 22 16.48 -22.68 8.41
CA LYS A 22 15.71 -21.63 7.73
C LYS A 22 15.75 -21.85 6.23
N ILE A 23 14.78 -21.30 5.53
CA ILE A 23 14.87 -21.10 4.08
C ILE A 23 15.04 -19.63 3.79
N LEU A 24 15.87 -19.33 2.81
CA LEU A 24 16.04 -18.01 2.23
C LEU A 24 15.33 -17.98 0.88
N ILE A 25 14.40 -17.05 0.72
CA ILE A 25 13.74 -16.76 -0.55
C ILE A 25 14.43 -15.50 -1.11
N PRO A 26 15.34 -15.65 -2.09
CA PRO A 26 16.00 -14.50 -2.69
C PRO A 26 14.97 -13.64 -3.43
N MET A 27 15.23 -12.34 -3.52
CA MET A 27 14.41 -11.36 -4.24
C MET A 27 15.21 -10.62 -5.32
N ASP A 28 16.43 -11.09 -5.61
CA ASP A 28 17.24 -10.63 -6.73
C ASP A 28 16.91 -11.40 -8.02
N GLN A 29 17.75 -11.28 -9.06
CA GLN A 29 17.54 -11.89 -10.37
C GLN A 29 17.58 -13.43 -10.38
N THR A 30 17.93 -14.07 -9.25
CA THR A 30 17.93 -15.54 -9.13
C THR A 30 16.54 -16.10 -8.79
N GLN A 31 15.60 -15.23 -8.42
CA GLN A 31 14.23 -15.63 -8.11
C GLN A 31 13.41 -15.88 -9.38
N ASN A 32 12.68 -16.99 -9.40
CA ASN A 32 11.81 -17.37 -10.51
C ASN A 32 10.53 -16.52 -10.55
N ASP A 33 9.99 -16.15 -9.38
CA ASP A 33 8.77 -15.37 -9.29
C ASP A 33 8.75 -14.47 -8.04
N HIS A 34 9.07 -13.18 -8.24
CA HIS A 34 9.11 -12.19 -7.16
C HIS A 34 7.73 -11.91 -6.56
N LEU A 35 6.67 -11.87 -7.37
CA LEU A 35 5.33 -11.54 -6.88
C LEU A 35 4.77 -12.68 -6.01
N LYS A 36 4.92 -13.93 -6.46
CA LYS A 36 4.54 -15.10 -5.65
C LYS A 36 5.38 -15.23 -4.38
N SER A 37 6.61 -14.71 -4.36
CA SER A 37 7.45 -14.70 -3.16
C SER A 37 6.85 -13.88 -2.02
N TYR A 38 6.25 -12.71 -2.31
CA TYR A 38 5.44 -11.98 -1.32
C TYR A 38 4.26 -12.81 -0.83
N GLY A 39 3.59 -13.53 -1.74
CA GLY A 39 2.54 -14.50 -1.42
C GLY A 39 2.98 -15.55 -0.40
N ILE A 40 4.20 -16.08 -0.52
CA ILE A 40 4.77 -17.03 0.44
C ILE A 40 4.99 -16.38 1.81
N ALA A 41 5.48 -15.14 1.86
CA ALA A 41 5.63 -14.41 3.11
C ALA A 41 4.27 -14.25 3.82
N PHE A 42 3.22 -13.82 3.12
CA PHE A 42 1.87 -13.73 3.67
C PHE A 42 1.31 -15.10 4.09
N TYR A 43 1.57 -16.15 3.30
CA TYR A 43 1.16 -17.51 3.62
C TYR A 43 1.78 -18.01 4.94
N ALA A 44 3.04 -17.69 5.19
CA ALA A 44 3.75 -17.99 6.44
C ALA A 44 3.15 -17.22 7.61
N LEU A 45 2.97 -15.90 7.45
CA LEU A 45 2.41 -15.02 8.48
C LEU A 45 0.99 -15.43 8.90
N LYS A 46 0.13 -15.83 7.96
CA LYS A 46 -1.22 -16.36 8.26
C LYS A 46 -1.21 -17.63 9.10
N ARG A 47 -0.07 -18.33 9.18
CA ARG A 47 0.15 -19.53 9.99
C ARG A 47 0.93 -19.25 11.28
N ASN A 48 1.06 -17.97 11.65
CA ASN A 48 1.83 -17.51 12.80
C ASN A 48 3.31 -17.93 12.72
N ILE A 49 3.86 -17.95 11.51
CA ILE A 49 5.29 -18.17 11.27
C ILE A 49 5.90 -16.81 10.96
N ASN A 50 6.85 -16.39 11.79
CA ASN A 50 7.54 -15.12 11.60
C ASN A 50 8.37 -15.15 10.31
N VAL A 51 8.44 -13.99 9.66
CA VAL A 51 9.26 -13.76 8.46
C VAL A 51 10.25 -12.66 8.77
N GLU A 52 11.53 -12.93 8.56
CA GLU A 52 12.56 -11.89 8.57
C GLU A 52 12.70 -11.33 7.15
N TRP A 53 12.38 -10.05 6.97
CA TRP A 53 12.61 -9.33 5.74
C TRP A 53 13.98 -8.66 5.78
N LEU A 54 14.89 -9.15 4.92
CA LEU A 54 16.29 -8.74 4.88
C LEU A 54 16.45 -7.58 3.88
N LEU A 55 16.25 -6.36 4.34
CA LEU A 55 16.29 -5.15 3.52
C LEU A 55 17.66 -4.98 2.84
N ASN A 56 17.63 -4.72 1.53
CA ASN A 56 18.81 -4.59 0.65
C ASN A 56 19.72 -5.83 0.55
N PHE A 57 19.42 -6.93 1.24
CA PHE A 57 20.13 -8.19 1.09
C PHE A 57 19.42 -9.05 0.02
N GLN A 58 20.14 -9.42 -1.05
CA GLN A 58 19.59 -10.20 -2.18
C GLN A 58 18.23 -9.67 -2.68
N GLY A 59 18.14 -8.35 -2.89
CA GLY A 59 16.93 -7.70 -3.39
C GLY A 59 15.80 -7.54 -2.37
N GLY A 60 16.06 -7.75 -1.07
CA GLY A 60 15.02 -7.71 -0.04
C GLY A 60 14.50 -9.10 0.32
N ALA A 61 15.40 -10.08 0.46
CA ALA A 61 15.05 -11.49 0.64
C ALA A 61 14.22 -11.76 1.90
N PHE A 62 13.46 -12.87 1.87
CA PHE A 62 12.73 -13.35 3.04
C PHE A 62 13.43 -14.56 3.66
N LEU A 63 13.63 -14.52 4.97
CA LEU A 63 14.15 -15.63 5.73
C LEU A 63 13.06 -16.18 6.65
N ILE A 64 12.72 -17.46 6.46
CA ILE A 64 11.55 -18.11 7.09
C ILE A 64 12.00 -19.43 7.70
N GLU A 65 11.37 -19.86 8.80
CA GLU A 65 11.59 -21.20 9.35
C GLU A 65 11.30 -22.29 8.29
N ALA A 66 12.21 -23.26 8.17
CA ALA A 66 12.17 -24.32 7.16
C ALA A 66 11.14 -25.40 7.51
N GLN A 67 9.86 -25.06 7.41
CA GLN A 67 8.77 -26.04 7.57
C GLN A 67 8.44 -26.71 6.22
N SER A 68 8.12 -28.01 6.25
CA SER A 68 7.77 -28.79 5.05
C SER A 68 6.57 -28.23 4.29
N SER A 69 5.63 -27.58 5.00
CA SER A 69 4.50 -26.86 4.43
C SER A 69 4.96 -25.69 3.55
N ILE A 70 5.86 -24.84 4.06
CA ILE A 70 6.39 -23.69 3.33
C ILE A 70 7.20 -24.13 2.11
N LYS A 71 8.10 -25.11 2.27
CA LYS A 71 8.89 -25.67 1.15
C LYS A 71 8.00 -26.23 0.03
N THR A 72 6.92 -26.92 0.40
CA THR A 72 5.93 -27.43 -0.55
C THR A 72 5.20 -26.29 -1.25
N GLU A 73 4.78 -25.27 -0.51
CA GLU A 73 4.09 -24.11 -1.08
C GLU A 73 4.98 -23.35 -2.06
N CYS A 74 6.26 -23.12 -1.74
CA CYS A 74 7.23 -22.51 -2.66
C CYS A 74 7.29 -23.29 -3.97
N LYS A 75 7.39 -24.63 -3.92
CA LYS A 75 7.41 -25.49 -5.12
C LYS A 75 6.13 -25.39 -5.94
N ILE A 76 4.97 -25.40 -5.28
CA ILE A 76 3.66 -25.28 -5.96
C ILE A 76 3.54 -23.93 -6.68
N ARG A 77 4.00 -22.85 -6.04
CA ARG A 77 3.92 -21.48 -6.58
C ARG A 77 5.10 -21.10 -7.48
N GLY A 78 6.04 -22.01 -7.73
CA GLY A 78 7.21 -21.75 -8.57
C GLY A 78 8.27 -20.83 -7.95
N VAL A 79 8.22 -20.60 -6.63
CA VAL A 79 9.15 -19.74 -5.90
C VAL A 79 10.44 -20.48 -5.55
N SER A 80 11.58 -19.93 -5.95
CA SER A 80 12.91 -20.43 -5.60
C SER A 80 13.21 -20.16 -4.13
N TYR A 81 13.82 -21.14 -3.46
CA TYR A 81 14.32 -20.99 -2.09
C TYR A 81 15.63 -21.76 -1.90
N ILE A 82 16.43 -21.32 -0.93
CA ILE A 82 17.71 -21.92 -0.53
C ILE A 82 17.57 -22.40 0.92
N GLU A 83 17.99 -23.62 1.22
CA GLU A 83 18.04 -24.10 2.60
C GLU A 83 19.30 -23.57 3.29
N ILE A 84 19.11 -22.89 4.42
CA ILE A 84 20.20 -22.29 5.22
C ILE A 84 20.46 -23.20 6.42
N ASN A 85 21.68 -23.73 6.51
CA ASN A 85 22.10 -24.61 7.60
C ASN A 85 23.09 -23.89 8.51
N ASN A 86 24.24 -23.48 7.97
CA ASN A 86 25.34 -22.91 8.74
C ASN A 86 25.69 -21.47 8.30
N GLU A 87 25.04 -20.95 7.26
CA GLU A 87 25.33 -19.66 6.64
C GLU A 87 24.64 -18.48 7.33
N ILE A 88 23.75 -18.73 8.29
CA ILE A 88 22.92 -17.69 8.90
C ILE A 88 23.74 -16.61 9.61
N VAL A 89 24.86 -17.00 10.24
CA VAL A 89 25.77 -16.08 10.92
C VAL A 89 26.46 -15.16 9.91
N ASP A 90 26.82 -15.68 8.75
CA ASP A 90 27.47 -14.90 7.68
C ASP A 90 26.48 -13.93 7.03
N ILE A 91 25.20 -14.34 6.86
CA ILE A 91 24.12 -13.46 6.39
C ILE A 91 23.96 -12.27 7.35
N TYR A 92 23.79 -12.54 8.64
CA TYR A 92 23.63 -11.47 9.64
C TYR A 92 24.86 -10.58 9.74
N SER A 93 26.07 -11.14 9.71
CA SER A 93 27.30 -10.33 9.70
C SER A 93 27.41 -9.46 8.45
N THR A 94 26.93 -9.93 7.29
CA THR A 94 26.92 -9.14 6.06
C THR A 94 25.96 -7.97 6.18
N ILE A 95 24.76 -8.20 6.71
CA ILE A 95 23.75 -7.17 6.91
C ILE A 95 24.28 -6.08 7.84
N GLU A 96 24.84 -6.45 8.99
CA GLU A 96 25.36 -5.50 9.99
C GLU A 96 26.51 -4.62 9.45
N LYS A 97 27.33 -5.14 8.53
CA LYS A 97 28.50 -4.43 7.97
C LYS A 97 28.18 -3.53 6.77
N ASN A 98 26.95 -3.55 6.26
CA ASN A 98 26.57 -2.85 5.03
C ASN A 98 25.30 -2.00 5.25
N ASN A 99 24.87 -1.29 4.21
CA ASN A 99 23.62 -0.51 4.21
C ASN A 99 22.39 -1.43 4.03
N MET A 100 22.16 -2.30 5.02
CA MET A 100 21.11 -3.33 5.05
C MET A 100 20.47 -3.36 6.44
N ASP A 101 19.30 -3.97 6.55
CA ASP A 101 18.58 -4.08 7.83
C ASP A 101 17.68 -5.33 7.88
N ILE A 102 17.21 -5.71 9.07
CA ILE A 102 16.30 -6.84 9.27
C ILE A 102 15.02 -6.35 9.92
N VAL A 103 13.89 -6.54 9.23
CA VAL A 103 12.56 -6.29 9.78
C VAL A 103 11.87 -7.62 10.06
N ILE A 104 11.42 -7.82 11.30
CA ILE A 104 10.65 -9.01 11.69
C ILE A 104 9.18 -8.73 11.45
N LEU A 105 8.54 -9.60 10.66
CA LEU A 105 7.11 -9.60 10.39
C LEU A 105 6.47 -10.75 11.18
N GLU A 106 5.45 -10.44 11.96
CA GLU A 106 4.82 -11.40 12.89
C GLU A 106 3.34 -11.70 12.56
N LYS A 107 2.67 -10.78 11.84
CA LYS A 107 1.24 -10.88 11.50
C LYS A 107 1.02 -10.46 10.06
N ALA A 108 0.15 -11.19 9.36
CA ALA A 108 -0.34 -10.77 8.05
C ALA A 108 -1.33 -9.60 8.24
N PRO A 109 -1.10 -8.43 7.61
CA PRO A 109 -2.02 -7.30 7.70
C PRO A 109 -3.33 -7.60 6.98
N LYS A 110 -4.44 -7.08 7.50
CA LYS A 110 -5.69 -6.96 6.74
C LYS A 110 -5.60 -5.76 5.80
N ILE A 111 -5.75 -5.99 4.51
CA ILE A 111 -5.55 -4.97 3.46
C ILE A 111 -6.89 -4.53 2.89
N ALA A 112 -7.12 -3.22 2.84
CA ALA A 112 -8.19 -2.59 2.09
C ALA A 112 -7.64 -1.87 0.86
N ILE A 113 -8.31 -2.08 -0.28
CA ILE A 113 -8.10 -1.32 -1.51
C ILE A 113 -9.26 -0.35 -1.67
N TYR A 114 -8.96 0.96 -1.66
CA TYR A 114 -9.95 1.99 -1.90
C TYR A 114 -10.24 2.05 -3.41
N THR A 115 -11.45 1.67 -3.81
CA THR A 115 -11.82 1.58 -5.23
C THR A 115 -13.32 1.71 -5.44
N PRO A 116 -13.79 2.42 -6.48
CA PRO A 116 -15.21 2.58 -6.73
C PRO A 116 -15.81 1.25 -7.23
N PRO A 117 -17.08 0.96 -6.89
CA PRO A 117 -17.67 -0.38 -7.11
C PRO A 117 -17.82 -0.80 -8.59
N ASN A 118 -17.64 0.13 -9.54
CA ASN A 118 -17.78 -0.14 -10.97
C ASN A 118 -16.43 -0.10 -11.73
N LYS A 119 -15.29 -0.04 -11.04
CA LYS A 119 -13.96 -0.10 -11.66
C LYS A 119 -13.69 -1.54 -12.13
N GLN A 120 -13.14 -1.72 -13.33
CA GLN A 120 -12.83 -3.06 -13.80
C GLN A 120 -11.58 -3.60 -13.09
N PRO A 121 -11.52 -4.89 -12.72
CA PRO A 121 -10.41 -5.44 -11.95
C PRO A 121 -9.04 -5.34 -12.63
N TRP A 122 -8.97 -5.32 -13.97
CA TRP A 122 -7.71 -5.20 -14.71
C TRP A 122 -7.22 -3.76 -14.87
N ASP A 123 -8.03 -2.77 -14.48
CA ASP A 123 -7.65 -1.36 -14.49
C ASP A 123 -6.83 -0.98 -13.25
N ASP A 124 -6.60 -1.93 -12.34
CA ASP A 124 -5.87 -1.70 -11.09
C ASP A 124 -4.68 -2.66 -10.92
N ALA A 125 -3.48 -2.13 -11.13
CA ALA A 125 -2.24 -2.89 -11.00
C ALA A 125 -2.05 -3.45 -9.58
N VAL A 126 -2.59 -2.79 -8.54
CA VAL A 126 -2.45 -3.24 -7.14
C VAL A 126 -3.26 -4.52 -6.92
N THR A 127 -4.54 -4.53 -7.32
CA THR A 127 -5.39 -5.71 -7.16
C THR A 127 -4.90 -6.88 -8.03
N LEU A 128 -4.39 -6.61 -9.24
CA LEU A 128 -3.75 -7.62 -10.08
C LEU A 128 -2.53 -8.24 -9.41
N ALA A 129 -1.64 -7.42 -8.85
CA ALA A 129 -0.44 -7.89 -8.16
C ALA A 129 -0.78 -8.72 -6.91
N LEU A 130 -1.71 -8.24 -6.07
CA LEU A 130 -2.14 -8.96 -4.87
C LEU A 130 -2.85 -10.27 -5.20
N THR A 131 -3.75 -10.25 -6.20
CA THR A 131 -4.44 -11.46 -6.69
C THR A 131 -3.44 -12.47 -7.23
N TYR A 132 -2.47 -12.01 -8.05
CA TYR A 132 -1.43 -12.87 -8.58
C TYR A 132 -0.56 -13.46 -7.46
N ALA A 133 -0.19 -12.67 -6.45
CA ALA A 133 0.54 -13.12 -5.29
C ALA A 133 -0.29 -14.03 -4.35
N GLU A 134 -1.61 -14.13 -4.56
CA GLU A 134 -2.57 -14.79 -3.65
C GLU A 134 -2.54 -14.19 -2.23
N VAL A 135 -2.50 -12.86 -2.17
CA VAL A 135 -2.65 -12.08 -0.94
C VAL A 135 -4.09 -11.61 -0.84
N ASP A 136 -4.72 -11.87 0.31
CA ASP A 136 -6.13 -11.50 0.53
C ASP A 136 -6.22 -9.99 0.75
N TYR A 137 -7.23 -9.37 0.13
CA TYR A 137 -7.59 -7.99 0.33
C TYR A 137 -9.11 -7.85 0.21
N GLU A 138 -9.65 -6.78 0.77
CA GLU A 138 -11.03 -6.36 0.56
C GLU A 138 -11.06 -5.00 -0.13
N THR A 139 -12.19 -4.68 -0.77
CA THR A 139 -12.39 -3.38 -1.40
C THR A 139 -13.36 -2.56 -0.58
N LEU A 140 -13.11 -1.25 -0.48
CA LEU A 140 -14.02 -0.31 0.15
C LEU A 140 -14.09 0.98 -0.66
N TRP A 141 -15.16 1.74 -0.45
CA TRP A 141 -15.36 3.04 -1.08
C TRP A 141 -15.78 4.10 -0.05
N ASP A 142 -16.16 5.27 -0.54
CA ASP A 142 -16.63 6.42 0.22
C ASP A 142 -17.67 6.05 1.28
N GLU A 143 -18.64 5.21 0.93
CA GLU A 143 -19.72 4.80 1.83
C GLU A 143 -19.20 4.03 3.05
N GLU A 144 -18.31 3.06 2.84
CA GLU A 144 -17.69 2.30 3.91
C GLU A 144 -16.80 3.19 4.79
N VAL A 145 -16.04 4.13 4.21
CA VAL A 145 -15.20 5.06 4.98
C VAL A 145 -16.06 5.98 5.85
N LEU A 146 -17.14 6.55 5.29
CA LEU A 146 -18.07 7.41 6.03
C LEU A 146 -18.79 6.68 7.18
N ASN A 147 -18.87 5.35 7.12
CA ASN A 147 -19.48 4.49 8.14
C ASN A 147 -18.44 3.82 9.07
N ASN A 148 -17.23 4.37 9.19
CA ASN A 148 -16.13 3.88 10.04
C ASN A 148 -15.58 2.49 9.66
N GLY A 149 -15.73 2.05 8.41
CA GLY A 149 -15.25 0.74 7.95
C GLY A 149 -13.72 0.58 7.94
N LEU A 150 -12.95 1.66 8.11
CA LEU A 150 -11.48 1.60 8.12
C LEU A 150 -10.91 0.88 9.37
N GLU A 151 -11.65 0.82 10.47
CA GLU A 151 -11.19 0.20 11.72
C GLU A 151 -10.93 -1.31 11.59
N ASP A 152 -11.51 -1.95 10.58
CA ASP A 152 -11.36 -3.38 10.31
C ASP A 152 -10.03 -3.74 9.62
N TYR A 153 -9.26 -2.75 9.16
CA TYR A 153 -8.09 -2.94 8.30
C TYR A 153 -6.80 -2.40 8.89
N ASP A 154 -5.70 -3.14 8.70
CA ASP A 154 -4.38 -2.69 9.13
C ASP A 154 -3.78 -1.73 8.09
N TRP A 155 -3.98 -1.99 6.78
CA TRP A 155 -3.41 -1.23 5.66
C TRP A 155 -4.49 -0.74 4.68
N LEU A 156 -4.35 0.49 4.20
CA LEU A 156 -5.19 1.10 3.15
C LEU A 156 -4.34 1.47 1.92
N HIS A 157 -4.74 1.00 0.75
CA HIS A 157 -4.16 1.41 -0.54
C HIS A 157 -5.07 2.34 -1.32
N LEU A 158 -4.50 3.44 -1.82
CA LEU A 158 -5.15 4.43 -2.69
C LEU A 158 -4.45 4.46 -4.04
N HIS A 159 -5.18 4.23 -5.13
CA HIS A 159 -4.62 4.17 -6.48
C HIS A 159 -5.50 4.89 -7.50
N HIS A 160 -4.94 5.92 -8.15
CA HIS A 160 -5.64 6.78 -9.11
C HIS A 160 -6.85 7.53 -8.54
N GLU A 161 -6.84 7.78 -7.23
CA GLU A 161 -7.93 8.49 -6.57
C GLU A 161 -7.73 10.00 -6.62
N ASP A 162 -8.84 10.71 -6.62
CA ASP A 162 -8.92 12.17 -6.59
C ASP A 162 -9.69 12.62 -5.35
N PHE A 163 -8.96 13.10 -4.35
CA PHE A 163 -9.53 13.67 -3.13
C PHE A 163 -9.92 15.15 -3.24
N THR A 164 -9.65 15.80 -4.38
CA THR A 164 -10.04 17.20 -4.58
C THR A 164 -11.49 17.36 -5.03
N GLY A 165 -12.14 16.27 -5.49
CA GLY A 165 -13.51 16.31 -6.01
C GLY A 165 -13.63 16.86 -7.44
N GLN A 166 -12.54 16.83 -8.22
CA GLN A 166 -12.48 17.30 -9.61
C GLN A 166 -12.63 16.17 -10.63
N TYR A 167 -13.14 15.01 -10.21
CA TYR A 167 -13.43 13.83 -11.04
C TYR A 167 -12.21 13.39 -11.89
N GLY A 168 -11.04 13.36 -11.25
CA GLY A 168 -9.78 12.96 -11.88
C GLY A 168 -9.24 13.98 -12.90
N LYS A 169 -9.78 15.22 -12.92
CA LYS A 169 -9.47 16.29 -13.89
C LYS A 169 -9.53 15.82 -15.36
N PHE A 170 -10.43 14.88 -15.66
CA PHE A 170 -10.67 14.37 -17.01
C PHE A 170 -11.52 15.29 -17.89
N TYR A 171 -11.87 16.47 -17.39
CA TYR A 171 -12.82 17.39 -18.03
C TYR A 171 -12.43 17.74 -19.48
N ARG A 172 -11.16 18.12 -19.73
CA ARG A 172 -10.67 18.53 -21.06
C ARG A 172 -11.08 17.57 -22.17
N ASN A 173 -10.83 16.28 -21.95
CA ASN A 173 -10.98 15.24 -22.96
C ASN A 173 -12.35 14.56 -22.88
N TYR A 174 -13.00 14.54 -21.71
CA TYR A 174 -14.10 13.62 -21.42
C TYR A 174 -15.34 14.26 -20.78
N HIS A 175 -15.44 15.58 -20.65
CA HIS A 175 -16.62 16.23 -20.02
C HIS A 175 -17.98 15.87 -20.64
N ASN A 176 -18.01 15.48 -21.93
CA ASN A 176 -19.22 15.01 -22.61
C ASN A 176 -19.31 13.48 -22.75
N ALA A 177 -18.32 12.73 -22.25
CA ALA A 177 -18.31 11.27 -22.35
C ALA A 177 -19.38 10.68 -21.40
N PRO A 178 -20.18 9.69 -21.84
CA PRO A 178 -21.24 9.13 -21.01
C PRO A 178 -20.76 8.59 -19.66
N TRP A 179 -19.60 7.91 -19.64
CA TRP A 179 -19.01 7.37 -18.42
C TRP A 179 -18.62 8.47 -17.42
N TYR A 180 -18.14 9.63 -17.91
CA TYR A 180 -17.72 10.75 -17.07
C TYR A 180 -18.94 11.43 -16.44
N VAL A 181 -19.98 11.67 -17.24
CA VAL A 181 -21.26 12.22 -16.77
C VAL A 181 -21.90 11.28 -15.75
N GLU A 182 -21.88 9.97 -15.99
CA GLU A 182 -22.40 8.98 -15.05
C GLU A 182 -21.61 8.94 -13.75
N GLN A 183 -20.28 8.95 -13.81
CA GLN A 183 -19.41 9.01 -12.64
C GLN A 183 -19.70 10.27 -11.80
N LYS A 184 -19.77 11.44 -12.46
CA LYS A 184 -20.11 12.71 -11.81
C LYS A 184 -21.45 12.63 -11.08
N ASN A 185 -22.51 12.20 -11.78
CA ASN A 185 -23.84 12.05 -11.19
C ASN A 185 -23.84 11.10 -9.98
N ARG A 186 -23.08 9.99 -10.04
CA ARG A 186 -23.00 9.02 -8.95
C ARG A 186 -22.35 9.61 -7.70
N PHE A 187 -21.25 10.34 -7.87
CA PHE A 187 -20.55 10.97 -6.75
C PHE A 187 -21.42 12.06 -6.12
N GLU A 188 -22.08 12.89 -6.94
CA GLU A 188 -23.02 13.91 -6.43
C GLU A 188 -24.21 13.29 -5.67
N LEU A 189 -24.74 12.15 -6.14
CA LEU A 189 -25.80 11.42 -5.45
C LEU A 189 -25.33 10.86 -4.10
N LEU A 190 -24.07 10.42 -4.01
CA LEU A 190 -23.50 9.90 -2.77
C LEU A 190 -23.28 11.01 -1.74
N ALA A 191 -22.66 12.13 -2.13
CA ALA A 191 -22.54 13.33 -1.29
C ALA A 191 -23.91 13.74 -0.73
N LYS A 192 -24.92 13.81 -1.62
CA LYS A 192 -26.29 14.17 -1.25
C LYS A 192 -26.94 13.16 -0.31
N LYS A 193 -26.70 11.85 -0.49
CA LYS A 193 -27.19 10.79 0.41
C LYS A 193 -26.72 11.01 1.85
N TYR A 194 -25.51 11.52 2.03
CA TYR A 194 -24.93 11.87 3.33
C TYR A 194 -25.23 13.30 3.79
N GLY A 195 -26.01 14.07 3.03
CA GLY A 195 -26.33 15.47 3.35
C GLY A 195 -25.15 16.43 3.17
N ILE A 196 -24.11 16.02 2.44
CA ILE A 196 -22.93 16.82 2.13
C ILE A 196 -23.21 17.65 0.87
N VAL A 197 -22.80 18.92 0.88
CA VAL A 197 -23.21 19.92 -0.11
C VAL A 197 -22.59 19.74 -1.49
N SER A 198 -21.41 19.12 -1.56
CA SER A 198 -20.64 18.92 -2.79
C SER A 198 -19.69 17.74 -2.67
N VAL A 199 -19.22 17.22 -3.81
CA VAL A 199 -18.27 16.10 -3.86
C VAL A 199 -16.91 16.50 -3.27
N HIS A 200 -16.46 17.74 -3.45
CA HIS A 200 -15.19 18.17 -2.86
C HIS A 200 -15.25 18.24 -1.33
N GLU A 201 -16.38 18.63 -0.73
CA GLU A 201 -16.57 18.57 0.73
C GLU A 201 -16.67 17.14 1.24
N GLU A 202 -17.28 16.24 0.46
CA GLU A 202 -17.29 14.80 0.77
C GLU A 202 -15.87 14.24 0.78
N LYS A 203 -15.08 14.50 -0.28
CA LYS A 203 -13.71 14.00 -0.37
C LYS A 203 -12.80 14.58 0.70
N LYS A 204 -12.92 15.86 1.08
CA LYS A 204 -12.22 16.41 2.26
C LYS A 204 -12.62 15.71 3.55
N THR A 205 -13.90 15.37 3.71
CA THR A 205 -14.39 14.61 4.86
C THR A 205 -13.73 13.24 4.93
N ILE A 206 -13.68 12.52 3.81
CA ILE A 206 -13.00 11.23 3.69
C ILE A 206 -11.50 11.38 3.97
N SER A 207 -10.83 12.40 3.43
CA SER A 207 -9.41 12.67 3.72
C SER A 207 -9.14 12.84 5.22
N ARG A 208 -10.04 13.52 5.95
CA ARG A 208 -9.93 13.65 7.41
C ARG A 208 -10.12 12.32 8.14
N ILE A 209 -11.06 11.49 7.69
CA ILE A 209 -11.28 10.16 8.26
C ILE A 209 -10.04 9.28 8.04
N ILE A 210 -9.47 9.27 6.84
CA ILE A 210 -8.23 8.54 6.54
C ILE A 210 -7.06 9.09 7.37
N LYS A 211 -6.97 10.42 7.56
CA LYS A 211 -5.93 11.02 8.42
C LYS A 211 -6.05 10.58 9.88
N ASN A 212 -7.27 10.45 10.39
CA ASN A 212 -7.53 9.91 11.73
C ASN A 212 -7.17 8.43 11.81
N TYR A 213 -7.50 7.64 10.77
CA TYR A 213 -7.08 6.24 10.66
C TYR A 213 -5.56 6.07 10.75
N ILE A 214 -4.79 6.90 10.03
CA ILE A 214 -3.32 6.91 10.11
C ILE A 214 -2.84 7.29 11.51
N SER A 215 -3.46 8.32 12.11
CA SER A 215 -3.12 8.77 13.46
C SER A 215 -3.36 7.69 14.53
N ASN A 216 -4.28 6.75 14.25
CA ASN A 216 -4.59 5.61 15.10
C ASN A 216 -3.72 4.36 14.78
N GLY A 217 -2.69 4.50 13.96
CA GLY A 217 -1.73 3.42 13.64
C GLY A 217 -2.00 2.68 12.33
N GLY A 218 -3.00 3.09 11.55
CA GLY A 218 -3.25 2.56 10.22
C GLY A 218 -2.14 2.93 9.23
N PHE A 219 -1.81 2.03 8.31
CA PHE A 219 -0.81 2.29 7.27
C PHE A 219 -1.48 2.73 5.98
N LEU A 220 -1.00 3.83 5.39
CA LEU A 220 -1.48 4.35 4.12
C LEU A 220 -0.44 4.16 3.01
N PHE A 221 -0.85 3.55 1.91
CA PHE A 221 -0.10 3.48 0.67
C PHE A 221 -0.85 4.28 -0.41
N ALA A 222 -0.36 5.49 -0.71
CA ALA A 222 -0.94 6.35 -1.73
C ALA A 222 0.00 6.45 -2.94
N MET A 223 -0.53 6.25 -4.14
CA MET A 223 0.22 6.30 -5.39
C MET A 223 -0.51 7.08 -6.48
N CYS A 224 0.27 7.54 -7.47
CA CYS A 224 -0.21 8.35 -8.59
C CYS A 224 -0.92 9.62 -8.09
N SER A 225 -2.11 9.94 -8.63
CA SER A 225 -2.87 11.13 -8.26
C SER A 225 -3.32 11.17 -6.81
N ALA A 226 -3.42 10.01 -6.14
CA ALA A 226 -3.86 9.94 -4.76
C ALA A 226 -2.86 10.63 -3.82
N THR A 227 -1.56 10.59 -4.14
CA THR A 227 -0.52 11.15 -3.28
C THR A 227 -0.61 12.67 -3.20
N ASP A 228 -0.83 13.34 -4.35
CA ASP A 228 -0.97 14.79 -4.45
C ASP A 228 -2.36 15.25 -3.96
N SER A 229 -3.43 14.69 -4.54
CA SER A 229 -4.80 15.12 -4.26
C SER A 229 -5.20 14.99 -2.80
N TYR A 230 -4.63 14.03 -2.08
CA TYR A 230 -4.89 13.81 -0.66
C TYR A 230 -4.37 14.95 0.22
N ASP A 231 -3.11 15.37 0.03
CA ASP A 231 -2.56 16.51 0.77
C ASP A 231 -3.22 17.83 0.34
N ILE A 232 -3.58 17.98 -0.94
CA ILE A 232 -4.40 19.12 -1.40
C ILE A 232 -5.72 19.19 -0.62
N ALA A 233 -6.47 18.08 -0.55
CA ALA A 233 -7.75 18.03 0.16
C ALA A 233 -7.61 18.40 1.64
N LEU A 234 -6.59 17.88 2.32
CA LEU A 234 -6.30 18.24 3.72
C LEU A 234 -5.94 19.72 3.89
N SER A 235 -5.21 20.30 2.94
CA SER A 235 -4.79 21.71 2.98
C SER A 235 -5.92 22.71 2.70
N LEU A 236 -7.01 22.26 2.07
CA LEU A 236 -8.17 23.06 1.65
C LEU A 236 -9.42 22.84 2.50
N GLU A 237 -9.26 22.35 3.73
CA GLU A 237 -10.37 21.87 4.58
C GLU A 237 -11.61 22.79 4.59
N ASP A 238 -11.43 24.10 4.73
CA ASP A 238 -12.52 25.09 4.86
C ASP A 238 -12.66 26.01 3.63
N ILE A 239 -12.05 25.63 2.50
CA ILE A 239 -11.91 26.50 1.32
C ILE A 239 -12.38 25.76 0.07
N ASP A 240 -13.27 26.38 -0.70
CA ASP A 240 -13.58 25.91 -2.03
C ASP A 240 -12.40 26.21 -2.98
N GLY A 241 -11.68 25.16 -3.39
CA GLY A 241 -10.61 25.24 -4.37
C GLY A 241 -10.97 24.65 -5.73
N VAL A 242 -12.24 24.27 -5.92
CA VAL A 242 -12.70 23.53 -7.10
C VAL A 242 -13.24 24.50 -8.14
N HIS A 243 -12.85 24.29 -9.40
CA HIS A 243 -13.34 25.13 -10.48
C HIS A 243 -14.85 24.91 -10.70
N SER A 244 -15.60 25.98 -10.96
CA SER A 244 -17.06 25.98 -11.13
C SER A 244 -17.62 25.08 -12.23
N VAL A 245 -16.78 24.46 -13.05
CA VAL A 245 -17.23 23.47 -14.05
C VAL A 245 -17.59 22.14 -13.39
N PHE A 246 -17.05 21.88 -12.20
CA PHE A 246 -17.22 20.63 -11.48
C PHE A 246 -18.48 20.62 -10.60
N ASP A 247 -18.81 21.72 -9.93
CA ASP A 247 -19.93 21.82 -8.98
C ASP A 247 -20.84 23.07 -9.16
N GLY A 248 -20.47 24.00 -10.04
CA GLY A 248 -21.22 25.23 -10.30
C GLY A 248 -20.91 26.40 -9.36
N THR A 249 -20.03 26.24 -8.36
CA THR A 249 -19.63 27.31 -7.43
C THR A 249 -18.27 27.90 -7.80
N PRO A 250 -18.04 29.22 -7.59
CA PRO A 250 -16.74 29.80 -7.87
C PRO A 250 -15.72 29.44 -6.80
N ALA A 251 -14.58 28.89 -7.20
CA ALA A 251 -13.40 28.73 -6.34
C ALA A 251 -13.01 30.04 -5.62
N ASP A 252 -12.38 29.91 -4.45
CA ASP A 252 -11.87 31.04 -3.69
C ASP A 252 -10.79 31.80 -4.47
N LYS A 253 -11.01 33.10 -4.69
CA LYS A 253 -10.07 33.98 -5.44
C LYS A 253 -8.70 34.12 -4.79
N ASN A 254 -8.58 33.82 -3.50
CA ASN A 254 -7.34 33.89 -2.74
C ASN A 254 -6.83 32.50 -2.32
N LEU A 255 -7.19 31.43 -3.07
CA LEU A 255 -6.84 30.04 -2.78
C LEU A 255 -5.39 29.88 -2.31
N ALA A 256 -4.42 30.37 -3.10
CA ALA A 256 -2.99 30.25 -2.82
C ALA A 256 -2.54 30.84 -1.47
N LYS A 257 -3.26 31.83 -0.92
CA LYS A 257 -2.93 32.44 0.38
C LYS A 257 -3.60 31.73 1.56
N LYS A 258 -4.53 30.83 1.29
CA LYS A 258 -5.36 30.16 2.29
C LYS A 258 -5.03 28.68 2.46
N ILE A 259 -4.20 28.10 1.58
CA ILE A 259 -3.69 26.73 1.72
C ILE A 259 -3.00 26.58 3.08
N ASP A 260 -3.45 25.62 3.88
CA ASP A 260 -2.89 25.33 5.20
C ASP A 260 -2.01 24.06 5.16
N PHE A 261 -0.72 24.26 4.92
CA PHE A 261 0.28 23.18 4.92
C PHE A 261 0.53 22.56 6.30
N SER A 262 -0.03 23.09 7.39
CA SER A 262 0.05 22.42 8.70
C SER A 262 -0.85 21.18 8.77
N LYS A 263 -1.82 21.08 7.86
CA LYS A 263 -2.77 19.96 7.79
C LYS A 263 -2.30 18.81 6.90
N THR A 264 -1.30 19.00 6.06
CA THR A 264 -0.77 17.97 5.15
C THR A 264 0.06 16.92 5.89
N LEU A 265 0.33 15.78 5.24
CA LEU A 265 1.16 14.70 5.77
C LEU A 265 2.55 14.68 5.15
N ALA A 266 2.66 14.72 3.82
CA ALA A 266 3.91 14.48 3.11
C ALA A 266 4.47 15.74 2.45
N PHE A 267 3.62 16.50 1.77
CA PHE A 267 4.04 17.64 0.95
C PHE A 267 3.66 18.98 1.56
N LYS A 268 4.51 19.98 1.32
CA LYS A 268 4.33 21.36 1.74
C LYS A 268 4.80 22.30 0.64
N ASP A 269 4.35 23.54 0.70
CA ASP A 269 4.78 24.62 -0.19
C ASP A 269 4.51 24.37 -1.68
N PHE A 270 3.52 23.54 -1.99
CA PHE A 270 3.07 23.27 -3.37
C PHE A 270 2.10 24.35 -3.87
N SER A 271 2.05 24.51 -5.20
CA SER A 271 1.11 25.37 -5.90
C SER A 271 0.02 24.56 -6.59
N ILE A 272 -1.25 24.93 -6.43
CA ILE A 272 -2.38 24.24 -7.05
C ILE A 272 -2.63 24.76 -8.47
N TYR A 273 -2.80 23.86 -9.44
CA TYR A 273 -3.24 24.15 -10.79
C TYR A 273 -4.77 24.17 -10.88
N SER A 274 -5.37 25.36 -10.83
CA SER A 274 -6.83 25.54 -10.85
C SER A 274 -7.49 25.38 -12.22
N ASP A 275 -6.71 25.32 -13.31
CA ASP A 275 -7.26 25.17 -14.66
C ASP A 275 -7.83 23.75 -14.85
N PRO A 276 -9.14 23.60 -15.12
CA PRO A 276 -9.77 22.29 -15.37
C PRO A 276 -9.31 21.64 -16.69
N MET A 277 -8.57 22.37 -17.54
CA MET A 277 -7.96 21.84 -18.76
C MET A 277 -6.58 21.21 -18.54
N VAL A 278 -6.02 21.33 -17.34
CA VAL A 278 -4.74 20.72 -16.93
C VAL A 278 -5.04 19.50 -16.07
N TYR A 279 -4.44 18.37 -16.40
CA TYR A 279 -4.68 17.08 -15.71
C TYR A 279 -4.10 17.08 -14.29
N GLU A 280 -2.95 17.70 -14.09
CA GLU A 280 -2.28 17.75 -12.79
C GLU A 280 -3.01 18.65 -11.79
N PHE A 281 -2.93 18.28 -10.52
CA PHE A 281 -3.55 19.03 -9.43
C PHE A 281 -2.59 20.07 -8.85
N SER A 282 -1.30 19.76 -8.75
CA SER A 282 -0.26 20.68 -8.30
C SER A 282 1.08 20.52 -9.02
N ASP A 283 2.07 21.32 -8.61
CA ASP A 283 3.47 21.26 -9.03
C ASP A 283 4.31 20.21 -8.27
N ILE A 284 3.69 19.30 -7.52
CA ILE A 284 4.39 18.23 -6.76
C ILE A 284 5.07 17.22 -7.69
N ASP A 285 4.42 16.83 -8.79
CA ASP A 285 4.94 15.82 -9.70
C ASP A 285 6.13 16.36 -10.53
N TYR A 286 7.27 15.65 -10.48
CA TYR A 286 8.47 16.01 -11.23
C TYR A 286 9.07 14.84 -12.03
N PRO A 287 9.28 14.99 -13.35
CA PRO A 287 8.87 16.14 -14.18
C PRO A 287 7.33 16.18 -14.33
N PRO A 288 6.73 17.36 -14.54
CA PRO A 288 5.29 17.48 -14.76
C PRO A 288 4.87 16.72 -16.03
N SER A 289 3.73 16.02 -15.98
CA SER A 289 3.27 15.18 -17.10
C SER A 289 2.83 15.99 -18.34
N HIS A 290 2.39 17.23 -18.15
CA HIS A 290 2.03 18.19 -19.20
C HIS A 290 3.25 18.88 -19.83
N ASN A 291 4.44 18.72 -19.26
CA ASN A 291 5.69 19.23 -19.84
C ASN A 291 6.84 18.21 -19.58
N PRO A 292 6.76 17.01 -20.20
CA PRO A 292 7.73 15.96 -19.95
C PRO A 292 9.10 16.39 -20.47
N ILE A 293 10.08 16.47 -19.57
CA ILE A 293 11.47 16.65 -19.96
C ILE A 293 11.92 15.31 -20.54
N THR A 294 12.07 15.24 -21.86
CA THR A 294 12.58 14.03 -22.50
C THR A 294 13.97 13.76 -21.97
N ARG A 295 14.18 12.57 -21.40
CA ARG A 295 15.50 12.09 -20.98
C ARG A 295 16.46 12.19 -22.17
N GLY A 296 17.63 12.80 -21.94
CA GLY A 296 18.72 12.75 -22.90
C GLY A 296 19.24 11.32 -23.04
N ALA A 297 19.93 11.02 -24.14
CA ALA A 297 20.43 9.67 -24.45
C ALA A 297 21.34 9.04 -23.38
N GLU A 298 21.82 9.82 -22.40
CA GLU A 298 22.69 9.37 -21.32
C GLU A 298 21.96 9.13 -19.98
N ALA A 299 20.68 9.44 -19.86
CA ALA A 299 19.95 9.33 -18.58
C ALA A 299 19.42 7.91 -18.26
N ASP A 300 19.63 6.95 -19.16
CA ASP A 300 19.29 5.54 -18.98
C ASP A 300 20.54 4.65 -18.78
N TYR A 301 21.72 5.26 -18.54
CA TYR A 301 23.00 4.58 -18.28
C TYR A 301 23.51 4.84 -16.86
#